data_AF-A0A350ABV4-F1
#
_entry.id   AF-A0A350ABV4-F1
#
_cell.length_a   1.000
_cell.length_b   1.000
_cell.length_c   1.000
_cell.angle_alpha   90.00
_cell.angle_beta   90.00
_cell.angle_gamma   90.00
#
_symmetry.space_group_name_H-M   'P 1'
#
loop_
_entity.id
_entity.type
_entity.pdbx_description
1 polymer ?
#
loop_
_entity_poly.entity_id
_entity_poly.type
_entity_poly.pdbx_seq_one_letter_code
_entity_poly.pdbx_strand_id
1 'polypeptide(L)' 'VVKATGNNLREVTADFPLGKFVCVTGVSGGGKSTLTIETLYKTAAMRLNGARETPAPCETIKGFEYLDKVIDI' A
#
# COMPACT_ATOMS: atom_id res chain seq x y z
N VAL A 1 5.30 3.48 -2.84
CA VAL A 1 5.50 3.13 -1.41
C VAL A 1 6.99 3.11 -1.13
N VAL A 2 7.46 3.85 -0.13
CA VAL A 2 8.90 3.97 0.18
C VAL A 2 9.19 3.25 1.49
N LYS A 3 10.14 2.30 1.44
CA LYS A 3 10.63 1.49 2.58
C LYS A 3 9.54 0.96 3.50
N ALA A 4 8.67 0.08 2.99
CA ALA A 4 7.71 -0.66 3.80
C ALA A 4 8.41 -1.73 4.65
N THR A 5 8.06 -1.78 5.94
CA THR A 5 8.68 -2.66 6.95
C THR A 5 7.66 -3.47 7.76
N GLY A 6 6.38 -3.44 7.37
CA GLY A 6 5.34 -4.26 7.99
C GLY A 6 5.64 -5.76 7.93
N ASN A 7 5.32 -6.49 9.01
CA ASN A 7 5.49 -7.93 9.14
C ASN A 7 6.90 -8.40 8.70
N ASN A 8 6.97 -9.12 7.58
CA ASN A 8 8.21 -9.68 7.04
C ASN A 8 8.80 -8.86 5.87
N LEU A 9 8.27 -7.68 5.57
CA LEU A 9 8.82 -6.79 4.56
C LEU A 9 10.17 -6.23 5.01
N ARG A 10 11.17 -6.25 4.13
CA ARG A 10 12.54 -5.81 4.39
C ARG A 10 12.81 -4.51 3.64
N GLU A 11 12.31 -3.39 4.18
CA GLU A 11 12.46 -2.04 3.60
C GLU A 11 12.06 -1.93 2.12
N VAL A 12 10.95 -2.58 1.75
CA VAL A 12 10.53 -2.70 0.35
C VAL A 12 10.07 -1.34 -0.19
N THR A 13 10.64 -0.92 -1.32
CA THR A 13 10.18 0.23 -2.09
C THR A 13 9.57 -0.24 -3.40
N ALA A 14 8.37 0.23 -3.72
CA ALA A 14 7.62 -0.18 -4.90
C ALA A 14 6.80 0.97 -5.48
N ASP A 15 6.82 1.10 -6.82
CA ASP A 15 6.05 2.08 -7.57
C ASP A 15 4.86 1.42 -8.25
N PHE A 16 3.71 2.10 -8.19
CA PHE A 16 2.45 1.65 -8.77
C PHE A 16 2.00 2.69 -9.82
N PRO A 17 2.19 2.44 -11.12
CA PRO A 17 1.81 3.39 -12.15
C PRO A 17 0.29 3.57 -12.20
N LEU A 18 -0.17 4.82 -12.15
CA LEU A 18 -1.59 5.15 -12.24
C LEU A 18 -2.14 4.92 -13.66
N GLY A 19 -3.44 4.67 -13.77
CA GLY A 19 -4.11 4.39 -15.04
C GLY A 19 -3.72 3.03 -15.65
N LYS A 20 -3.19 2.11 -14.84
CA LYS A 20 -2.79 0.76 -15.25
C LYS A 20 -3.47 -0.30 -14.37
N PHE A 21 -3.72 -1.46 -14.95
CA PHE A 21 -4.06 -2.66 -14.19
C PHE A 21 -2.77 -3.34 -13.72
N VAL A 22 -2.44 -3.19 -12.44
CA VAL A 22 -1.18 -3.67 -11.84
C VAL A 22 -1.45 -4.93 -11.04
N CYS A 23 -0.63 -5.96 -11.25
CA CYS A 23 -0.71 -7.20 -10.48
C CYS A 23 0.47 -7.32 -9.50
N VAL A 24 0.20 -7.75 -8.27
CA VAL A 24 1.22 -8.09 -7.27
C VAL A 24 1.20 -9.60 -7.04
N THR A 25 2.24 -10.28 -7.52
CA THR A 25 2.36 -11.74 -7.52
C THR A 25 3.51 -12.24 -6.65
N GLY A 26 3.54 -13.53 -6.37
CA GLY A 26 4.61 -14.18 -5.60
C GLY A 26 4.09 -15.29 -4.69
N VAL A 27 5.02 -16.08 -4.15
CA VAL A 27 4.70 -17.25 -3.30
C VAL A 27 3.92 -16.86 -2.04
N SER A 28 3.22 -17.85 -1.45
CA SER A 28 2.58 -17.67 -0.14
C SER A 28 3.60 -17.24 0.91
N GLY A 29 3.21 -16.33 1.80
CA GLY A 29 4.11 -15.75 2.80
C GLY A 29 5.09 -14.68 2.28
N GLY A 30 5.13 -14.40 0.96
CA GLY A 30 6.05 -13.42 0.37
C GLY A 30 5.77 -11.93 0.66
N GLY A 31 4.84 -11.60 1.57
CA GLY A 31 4.57 -10.22 1.97
C GLY A 31 3.62 -9.41 1.07
N LYS A 32 3.02 -10.03 0.03
CA LYS A 32 2.09 -9.38 -0.92
C LYS A 32 0.96 -8.62 -0.22
N SER A 33 0.17 -9.31 0.61
CA SER A 33 -0.95 -8.70 1.34
C SER A 33 -0.47 -7.66 2.35
N THR A 34 0.72 -7.82 2.92
CA THR A 34 1.29 -6.80 3.80
C THR A 34 1.62 -5.52 3.05
N LEU A 35 2.16 -5.63 1.83
CA LEU A 35 2.46 -4.47 1.00
C LEU A 35 1.17 -3.82 0.46
N THR A 36 0.26 -4.61 -0.11
CA THR A 36 -0.92 -4.08 -0.82
C THR A 36 -2.05 -3.70 0.12
N ILE A 37 -2.36 -4.53 1.11
CA ILE A 37 -3.51 -4.33 2.00
C ILE A 37 -3.07 -3.56 3.24
N GLU A 38 -2.18 -4.17 4.04
CA GLU A 38 -1.83 -3.63 5.35
C GLU A 38 -1.09 -2.29 5.26
N THR A 39 -0.26 -2.08 4.23
CA THR A 39 0.49 -0.84 4.03
C THR A 39 -0.25 0.10 3.08
N LEU A 40 -0.39 -0.26 1.80
CA LEU A 40 -0.88 0.65 0.77
C LEU A 40 -2.36 1.00 0.92
N TYR A 41 -3.25 0.01 0.94
CA TYR A 41 -4.70 0.23 1.04
C TYR A 41 -5.08 0.93 2.34
N LYS A 42 -4.65 0.42 3.51
CA LYS A 42 -4.98 1.04 4.80
C LYS A 42 -4.50 2.48 4.92
N THR A 43 -3.29 2.79 4.43
CA THR A 43 -2.81 4.17 4.41
C THR A 43 -3.66 5.03 3.46
N ALA A 44 -4.01 4.51 2.28
CA ALA A 44 -4.90 5.23 1.35
C ALA A 44 -6.30 5.45 1.94
N ALA A 45 -6.89 4.46 2.60
CA ALA A 45 -8.21 4.55 3.22
C ALA A 45 -8.22 5.57 4.36
N MET A 46 -7.16 5.57 5.19
CA MET A 46 -7.00 6.57 6.23
C MET A 46 -6.85 7.99 5.65
N ARG A 47 -5.99 8.17 4.63
CA ARG A 47 -5.61 9.50 4.14
C ARG A 47 -6.61 10.11 3.15
N LEU A 48 -7.24 9.29 2.31
CA LEU A 48 -8.18 9.71 1.27
C LEU A 48 -9.64 9.61 1.73
N ASN A 49 -9.98 8.56 2.49
CA ASN A 49 -11.36 8.30 2.89
C ASN A 49 -11.65 8.66 4.36
N GLY A 50 -10.64 9.08 5.13
CA GLY A 50 -10.79 9.36 6.57
C GLY A 50 -11.10 8.12 7.43
N ALA A 51 -10.78 6.93 6.93
CA ALA A 51 -11.05 5.68 7.62
C ALA A 51 -10.17 5.55 8.89
N ARG A 52 -10.71 4.89 9.91
CA ARG A 52 -9.96 4.56 11.14
C ARG A 52 -9.23 3.24 10.93
N GLU A 53 -8.13 3.30 10.19
CA GLU A 53 -7.23 2.18 9.95
C GLU A 53 -5.93 2.34 10.74
N THR A 54 -5.24 1.23 11.00
CA THR A 54 -3.88 1.22 11.54
C THR A 54 -2.95 0.62 10.47
N PRO A 55 -2.37 1.43 9.58
CA PRO A 55 -1.52 0.92 8.51
C PRO A 55 -0.22 0.34 9.04
N ALA A 56 0.28 -0.67 8.34
CA ALA A 56 1.63 -1.19 8.55
C ALA A 56 2.68 -0.13 8.20
N PRO A 57 3.84 -0.14 8.90
CA PRO A 57 4.83 0.92 8.78
C PRO A 57 5.49 0.96 7.40
N CYS A 58 5.68 2.18 6.91
CA CYS A 58 6.56 2.53 5.81
C CYS A 58 7.10 3.95 6.05
N GLU A 59 8.16 4.35 5.34
CA GLU A 59 8.71 5.70 5.46
C GLU A 59 7.71 6.75 4.94
N THR A 60 7.14 6.51 3.74
CA THR A 60 6.11 7.38 3.18
C THR A 60 5.43 6.73 1.96
N ILE A 61 4.26 7.25 1.59
CA ILE A 61 3.60 6.99 0.31
C ILE A 61 3.37 8.32 -0.41
N LYS A 62 3.89 8.39 -1.64
CA LYS A 62 3.79 9.53 -2.57
C LYS A 62 2.76 9.24 -3.65
N GLY A 63 2.22 10.28 -4.29
CA GLY A 63 1.28 10.17 -5.40
C GLY A 63 -0.19 10.12 -5.00
N PHE A 64 -0.50 10.22 -3.71
CA PHE A 64 -1.89 10.33 -3.24
C PHE A 64 -2.54 11.67 -3.62
N GLU A 65 -1.75 12.70 -3.90
CA GLU A 65 -2.21 13.97 -4.48
C GLU A 65 -2.88 13.83 -5.86
N TYR A 66 -2.68 12.70 -6.54
CA TYR A 66 -3.32 12.38 -7.83
C TYR A 66 -4.57 11.50 -7.68
N LEU A 67 -4.98 11.18 -6.44
CA LEU A 67 -6.07 10.25 -6.14
C LEU A 67 -7.11 10.92 -5.24
N ASP A 68 -8.38 10.69 -5.56
CA ASP A 68 -9.51 11.21 -4.77
C ASP A 68 -9.95 10.22 -3.69
N LYS A 69 -9.96 8.92 -4.02
CA LYS A 69 -10.52 7.88 -3.15
C LYS A 69 -9.86 6.53 -3.40
N VAL A 70 -9.85 5.66 -2.39
CA VAL A 70 -9.56 4.23 -2.54
C VAL A 70 -10.82 3.39 -2.32
N ILE A 71 -10.98 2.32 -3.10
CA ILE A 71 -12.10 1.38 -3.03
C ILE A 71 -11.54 -0.04 -2.94
N ASP A 72 -12.13 -0.85 -2.07
CA ASP A 72 -11.94 -2.30 -2.00
C ASP A 72 -13.20 -2.99 -2.55
N ILE A 73 -13.04 -4.02 -3.37
CA ILE A 73 -14.12 -4.69 -4.13
C ILE A 73 -14.13 -6.18 -3.83
#